data_AF-M3EHR0-F1
#
_entry.id   AF-M3EHR0-F1
#
_cell.length_a   1.000
_cell.length_b   1.000
_cell.length_c   1.000
_cell.angle_alpha   90.00
_cell.angle_beta   90.00
_cell.angle_gamma   90.00
#
_symmetry.space_group_name_H-M   'P 1'
#
loop_
_entity.id
_entity.type
_entity.pdbx_description
1 polymer ?
#
loop_
_entity_poly.entity_id
_entity_poly.type
_entity_poly.pdbx_seq_one_letter_code
_entity_poly.pdbx_strand_id
1 'polypeptide(L)'
;MIRGFIREKPVVLYHYESSRSAKFLEEWIGDFGKLSETLSTDRVSGIIQTDGYESYDSLLKSKLKILHAGCWNHARRKFFEILKIDPNNAGAQWIVKEIGKLYAIESKAKEGKLSSEEHLSLRQSESKLIVGEIFSWMNKRIVEVAPKSSMGKALSYIAGQWPKL
;
A
#
# COMPACT_ATOMS: atom_id res chain seq x y z
N MET A 1 -7.98 -9.43 7.49
CA MET A 1 -9.29 -8.89 7.03
C MET A 1 -9.15 -8.47 5.58
N ILE A 2 -9.99 -9.01 4.71
CA ILE A 2 -10.03 -8.69 3.27
C ILE A 2 -11.30 -7.91 3.00
N ARG A 3 -11.20 -6.83 2.22
CA ARG A 3 -12.35 -6.05 1.75
C ARG A 3 -12.47 -6.24 0.25
N GLY A 4 -13.69 -6.39 -0.24
CA GLY A 4 -13.95 -6.57 -1.67
C GLY A 4 -15.43 -6.63 -1.99
N PHE A 5 -15.75 -7.19 -3.15
CA PHE A 5 -17.12 -7.39 -3.62
C PHE A 5 -17.38 -8.85 -3.92
N ILE A 6 -18.54 -9.37 -3.51
CA ILE A 6 -19.05 -10.67 -3.94
C ILE A 6 -20.42 -10.41 -4.55
N ARG A 7 -20.58 -10.72 -5.85
CA ARG A 7 -21.81 -10.43 -6.61
C ARG A 7 -22.24 -8.97 -6.44
N GLU A 8 -21.29 -8.06 -6.62
CA GLU A 8 -21.43 -6.60 -6.49
C GLU A 8 -21.78 -6.07 -5.09
N LYS A 9 -21.90 -6.95 -4.09
CA LYS A 9 -22.13 -6.53 -2.71
C LYS A 9 -20.81 -6.34 -1.98
N PRO A 10 -20.60 -5.20 -1.30
CA PRO A 10 -19.41 -5.00 -0.50
C PRO A 10 -19.38 -6.03 0.64
N VAL A 11 -18.25 -6.71 0.79
CA VAL A 11 -18.02 -7.70 1.84
C VAL A 11 -16.74 -7.41 2.61
N VAL A 12 -16.75 -7.78 3.88
CA VAL A 12 -15.58 -7.84 4.74
C VAL A 12 -15.41 -9.27 5.21
N LEU A 13 -14.33 -9.91 4.79
CA LEU A 13 -13.97 -11.25 5.24
C LEU A 13 -12.95 -11.14 6.36
N TYR A 14 -13.32 -11.71 7.51
CA TYR A 14 -12.42 -11.87 8.64
C TYR A 14 -11.94 -13.32 8.68
N HIS A 15 -10.64 -13.50 8.80
CA HIS A 15 -10.02 -14.79 9.02
C HIS A 15 -9.00 -14.60 10.13
N TYR A 16 -9.08 -15.46 11.13
CA TYR A 16 -8.16 -15.51 12.24
C TYR A 16 -7.24 -16.71 12.04
N GLU A 17 -5.94 -16.43 12.03
CA GLU A 17 -4.91 -17.45 12.08
C GLU A 17 -4.16 -17.31 13.41
N SER A 18 -3.99 -18.43 14.10
CA SER A 18 -3.27 -18.52 15.36
C SER A 18 -1.75 -18.31 15.19
N SER A 19 -1.26 -18.57 13.98
CA SER A 19 0.14 -18.41 13.58
C SER A 19 0.37 -17.09 12.84
N ARG A 20 1.62 -16.60 12.87
CA ARG A 20 2.09 -15.51 12.00
C ARG A 20 2.68 -15.99 10.68
N SER A 21 2.68 -17.31 10.44
CA SER A 21 3.16 -17.87 9.17
C SER A 21 2.33 -17.33 7.99
N ALA A 22 2.94 -17.07 6.84
CA ALA A 22 2.20 -16.78 5.61
C ALA A 22 1.63 -18.05 4.94
N LYS A 23 1.91 -19.25 5.45
CA LYS A 23 1.45 -20.51 4.84
C LYS A 23 -0.08 -20.57 4.67
N PHE A 24 -0.85 -20.09 5.65
CA PHE A 24 -2.32 -20.09 5.55
C PHE A 24 -2.84 -19.29 4.35
N LEU A 25 -2.08 -18.30 3.86
CA LEU A 25 -2.48 -17.54 2.69
C LEU A 25 -2.39 -18.39 1.42
N GLU A 26 -1.48 -19.37 1.33
CA GLU A 26 -1.46 -20.28 0.17
C GLU A 26 -2.78 -21.03 0.05
N GLU A 27 -3.31 -21.50 1.18
CA GLU A 27 -4.61 -22.17 1.26
C GLU A 27 -5.76 -21.17 1.02
N TRP A 28 -5.71 -20.01 1.67
CA TRP A 28 -6.84 -19.09 1.71
C TRP A 28 -7.01 -18.24 0.45
N ILE A 29 -5.91 -17.79 -0.17
CA ILE A 29 -5.91 -17.06 -1.44
C ILE A 29 -5.35 -17.91 -2.59
N GLY A 30 -5.31 -19.24 -2.42
CA GLY A 30 -4.83 -20.19 -3.43
C GLY A 30 -5.57 -20.07 -4.76
N ASP A 31 -6.88 -19.85 -4.69
CA ASP A 31 -7.75 -19.72 -5.85
C ASP A 31 -8.02 -18.26 -6.26
N PHE A 32 -7.53 -17.30 -5.48
CA PHE A 32 -7.61 -15.89 -5.85
C PHE A 32 -6.82 -15.65 -7.14
N GLY A 33 -7.52 -15.19 -8.17
CA GLY A 33 -6.95 -15.01 -9.51
C GLY A 33 -7.01 -16.23 -10.44
N LYS A 34 -7.57 -17.37 -9.99
CA LYS A 34 -7.92 -18.51 -10.88
C LYS A 34 -9.26 -18.31 -11.61
N LEU A 35 -9.87 -17.12 -11.52
CA LEU A 35 -11.17 -16.83 -12.11
C LEU A 35 -11.05 -16.76 -13.64
N SER A 36 -11.54 -17.84 -14.27
CA SER A 36 -11.86 -18.06 -15.69
C SER A 36 -10.68 -18.40 -16.61
N GLU A 37 -10.66 -19.66 -17.08
CA GLU A 37 -9.91 -20.16 -18.26
C GLU A 37 -10.25 -19.40 -19.56
N THR A 38 -11.23 -18.50 -19.53
CA THR A 38 -11.73 -17.72 -20.68
C THR A 38 -11.13 -16.31 -20.75
N LEU A 39 -10.39 -15.87 -19.73
CA LEU A 39 -9.71 -14.56 -19.72
C LEU A 39 -8.22 -14.73 -20.06
N SER A 40 -7.80 -14.04 -21.12
CA SER A 40 -6.43 -13.92 -21.65
C SER A 40 -5.32 -14.01 -20.59
N THR A 41 -4.26 -14.74 -20.94
CA THR A 41 -3.07 -15.05 -20.12
C THR A 41 -2.24 -13.84 -19.68
N ASP A 42 -2.55 -12.64 -20.16
CA ASP A 42 -1.69 -11.46 -20.05
C ASP A 42 -2.18 -10.43 -19.01
N ARG A 43 -3.26 -10.74 -18.28
CA ARG A 43 -3.85 -9.83 -17.27
C ARG A 43 -3.53 -10.25 -15.84
N VAL A 44 -3.18 -9.27 -15.01
CA VAL A 44 -3.17 -9.39 -13.55
C VAL A 44 -4.55 -9.84 -13.09
N SER A 45 -4.62 -10.95 -12.37
CA SER A 45 -5.87 -11.58 -11.95
C SER A 45 -6.45 -11.00 -10.64
N GLY A 46 -5.70 -10.11 -10.00
CA GLY A 46 -6.16 -9.35 -8.84
C GLY A 46 -5.04 -8.55 -8.16
N ILE A 47 -5.43 -7.64 -7.27
CA ILE A 47 -4.53 -6.82 -6.46
C ILE A 47 -4.70 -7.22 -5.00
N ILE A 48 -3.60 -7.48 -4.30
CA ILE A 48 -3.59 -7.70 -2.85
C ILE A 48 -2.78 -6.60 -2.19
N GLN A 49 -3.39 -5.90 -1.24
CA GLN A 49 -2.72 -4.87 -0.45
C GLN A 49 -2.34 -5.40 0.94
N THR A 50 -1.09 -5.25 1.37
CA THR A 50 -0.62 -5.70 2.70
C THR A 50 0.17 -4.63 3.47
N ASP A 51 0.41 -4.88 4.76
CA ASP A 51 1.06 -3.96 5.71
C ASP A 51 2.59 -4.10 5.79
N GLY A 52 3.20 -4.70 4.78
CA GLY A 52 4.66 -4.80 4.65
C GLY A 52 5.32 -5.84 5.55
N TYR A 53 4.53 -6.74 6.14
CA TYR A 53 5.08 -7.92 6.80
C TYR A 53 5.74 -8.86 5.77
N GLU A 54 7.00 -9.22 6.01
CA GLU A 54 7.89 -9.86 5.02
C GLU A 54 7.36 -11.21 4.48
N SER A 55 6.57 -11.93 5.27
CA SER A 55 6.04 -13.23 4.86
C SER A 55 5.02 -13.10 3.71
N TYR A 56 4.39 -11.93 3.53
CA TYR A 56 3.58 -11.62 2.36
C TYR A 56 4.44 -11.49 1.10
N ASP A 57 5.63 -10.89 1.21
CA ASP A 57 6.50 -10.59 0.08
C ASP A 57 7.02 -11.89 -0.56
N SER A 58 7.44 -12.87 0.25
CA SER A 58 7.92 -14.16 -0.26
C SER A 58 6.82 -14.93 -0.99
N LEU A 59 5.61 -14.93 -0.44
CA LEU A 59 4.46 -15.61 -1.02
C LEU A 59 3.98 -14.94 -2.32
N LEU A 60 3.82 -13.61 -2.31
CA LEU A 60 3.26 -12.92 -3.48
C LEU A 60 4.26 -12.83 -4.63
N LYS A 61 5.57 -12.87 -4.36
CA LYS A 61 6.60 -13.00 -5.39
C LYS A 61 6.49 -14.30 -6.19
N SER A 62 6.04 -15.41 -5.59
CA SER A 62 5.89 -16.68 -6.31
C SER A 62 4.60 -16.76 -7.12
N LYS A 63 3.63 -15.86 -6.90
CA LYS A 63 2.34 -15.82 -7.60
C LYS A 63 2.32 -14.76 -8.70
N LEU A 64 2.88 -15.11 -9.87
CA LEU A 64 3.09 -14.22 -11.02
C LEU A 64 1.84 -13.44 -11.53
N LYS A 65 0.63 -13.85 -11.17
CA LYS A 65 -0.63 -13.22 -11.63
C LYS A 65 -1.27 -12.25 -10.62
N ILE A 66 -0.69 -12.07 -9.43
CA ILE A 66 -1.22 -11.17 -8.41
C ILE A 66 -0.32 -9.94 -8.29
N LEU A 67 -0.88 -8.75 -8.42
CA LEU A 67 -0.16 -7.52 -8.12
C LEU A 67 -0.15 -7.28 -6.62
N HIS A 68 1.04 -7.19 -6.03
CA HIS A 68 1.22 -6.83 -4.63
C HIS A 68 1.29 -5.31 -4.47
N ALA A 69 0.34 -4.74 -3.74
CA ALA A 69 0.34 -3.35 -3.32
C ALA A 69 0.76 -3.18 -1.84
N GLY A 70 1.65 -2.23 -1.58
CA GLY A 70 2.00 -1.78 -0.25
C GLY A 70 0.93 -0.85 0.32
N CYS A 71 0.76 -0.87 1.64
CA CYS A 71 -0.23 0.00 2.29
C CYS A 71 0.38 1.35 2.71
N TRP A 72 -0.02 2.42 2.02
CA TRP A 72 0.33 3.81 2.39
C TRP A 72 -0.01 4.18 3.84
N ASN A 73 -1.07 3.62 4.42
CA ASN A 73 -1.45 3.89 5.81
C ASN A 73 -0.42 3.35 6.81
N HIS A 74 0.19 2.20 6.52
CA HIS A 74 1.24 1.65 7.36
C HIS A 74 2.55 2.44 7.22
N ALA A 75 2.88 2.89 6.01
CA ALA A 75 4.00 3.82 5.80
C ALA A 75 3.79 5.14 6.58
N ARG A 76 2.61 5.77 6.42
CA ARG A 76 2.24 7.00 7.14
C ARG A 76 2.31 6.85 8.65
N ARG A 77 1.86 5.71 9.20
CA ARG A 77 1.87 5.45 10.64
C ARG A 77 3.28 5.55 11.22
N LYS A 78 4.31 5.07 10.53
CA LYS A 78 5.71 5.15 11.02
C LYS A 78 6.14 6.58 11.31
N PHE A 79 5.77 7.52 10.46
CA PHE A 79 6.07 8.95 10.66
C PHE A 79 5.12 9.59 11.67
N PHE A 80 3.85 9.18 11.72
CA PHE A 80 2.92 9.66 12.73
C PHE A 80 3.34 9.31 14.17
N GLU A 81 3.95 8.13 14.39
CA GLU A 81 4.50 7.78 15.71
C GLU A 81 5.64 8.72 16.15
N ILE A 82 6.39 9.31 15.21
CA ILE A 82 7.38 10.35 15.52
C ILE A 82 6.67 11.59 16.08
N LEU A 83 5.57 12.00 15.43
CA LEU A 83 4.80 13.19 15.83
C LEU A 83 4.11 13.06 17.18
N LYS A 84 3.83 11.85 17.66
CA LYS A 84 3.32 11.64 19.02
C LYS A 84 4.34 12.00 20.10
N ILE A 85 5.63 11.91 19.78
CA ILE A 85 6.75 12.18 20.69
C ILE A 85 7.30 13.59 20.46
N ASP A 86 7.49 13.97 19.19
CA ASP A 86 7.97 15.27 18.73
C ASP A 86 6.97 15.86 17.72
N PRO A 87 5.92 16.56 18.19
CA PRO A 87 4.89 17.13 17.34
C PRO A 87 5.43 18.15 16.33
N ASN A 88 6.59 18.76 16.61
CA ASN A 88 7.20 19.81 15.79
C ASN A 88 8.23 19.26 14.79
N ASN A 89 8.31 17.93 14.65
CA ASN A 89 9.22 17.30 13.70
C ASN A 89 8.82 17.63 12.24
N ALA A 90 9.45 18.65 11.66
CA ALA A 90 9.07 19.17 10.34
C ALA A 90 9.08 18.09 9.23
N GLY A 91 10.05 17.17 9.25
CA GLY A 91 10.12 16.09 8.28
C GLY A 91 8.96 15.11 8.39
N ALA A 92 8.62 14.70 9.62
CA ALA A 92 7.48 13.80 9.84
C ALA A 92 6.14 14.48 9.56
N GLN A 93 5.98 15.78 9.89
CA GLN A 93 4.79 16.55 9.56
C GLN A 93 4.57 16.61 8.04
N TRP A 94 5.64 16.91 7.30
CA TRP A 94 5.59 17.03 5.85
C TRP A 94 5.11 15.74 5.20
N ILE A 95 5.78 14.60 5.45
CA ILE A 95 5.39 13.34 4.79
C ILE A 95 4.01 12.83 5.21
N VAL A 96 3.60 13.05 6.48
CA VAL A 96 2.26 12.70 6.95
C VAL A 96 1.18 13.50 6.20
N LYS A 97 1.47 14.77 5.89
CA LYS A 97 0.61 15.65 5.09
C LYS A 97 0.59 15.22 3.63
N GLU A 98 1.74 14.93 3.03
CA GLU A 98 1.83 14.50 1.63
C GLU A 98 1.09 13.19 1.38
N ILE A 99 1.27 12.17 2.23
CA ILE A 99 0.48 10.94 2.13
C ILE A 99 -1.02 11.23 2.37
N GLY A 100 -1.34 12.21 3.22
CA GLY A 100 -2.72 12.67 3.41
C GLY A 100 -3.38 13.20 2.14
N LYS A 101 -2.62 13.85 1.25
CA LYS A 101 -3.13 14.31 -0.06
C LYS A 101 -3.56 13.14 -0.94
N LEU A 102 -2.84 12.01 -0.91
CA LEU A 102 -3.23 10.80 -1.63
C LEU A 102 -4.64 10.34 -1.19
N TYR A 103 -4.92 10.36 0.11
CA TYR A 103 -6.25 9.98 0.61
C TYR A 103 -7.34 10.97 0.22
N ALA A 104 -7.03 12.26 0.13
CA ALA A 104 -7.96 13.27 -0.34
C ALA A 104 -8.34 13.03 -1.81
N ILE A 105 -7.38 12.62 -2.65
CA ILE A 105 -7.62 12.25 -4.06
C ILE A 105 -8.55 11.03 -4.16
N GLU A 106 -8.32 10.01 -3.34
CA GLU A 106 -9.20 8.82 -3.29
C GLU A 106 -10.61 9.18 -2.80
N SER A 107 -10.74 10.09 -1.83
CA SER A 107 -12.05 10.59 -1.37
C SER A 107 -12.78 11.34 -2.47
N LYS A 108 -12.08 12.25 -3.18
CA LYS A 108 -12.61 13.00 -4.33
C LYS A 108 -13.13 12.06 -5.41
N ALA A 109 -12.37 11.01 -5.77
CA ALA A 109 -12.81 10.02 -6.75
C ALA A 109 -14.08 9.29 -6.31
N LYS A 110 -14.14 8.89 -5.04
CA LYS A 110 -15.29 8.19 -4.46
C LYS A 110 -16.53 9.07 -4.40
N GLU A 111 -16.39 10.31 -3.93
CA GLU A 111 -17.49 11.29 -3.81
C GLU A 111 -18.03 11.69 -5.18
N GLY A 112 -17.13 11.88 -6.16
CA GLY A 112 -17.48 12.14 -7.55
C GLY A 112 -18.05 10.94 -8.30
N LYS A 113 -18.07 9.74 -7.68
CA LYS A 113 -18.50 8.47 -8.31
C LYS A 113 -17.82 8.22 -9.65
N LEU A 114 -16.53 8.53 -9.73
CA LEU A 114 -15.74 8.38 -10.95
C LEU A 114 -15.73 6.91 -11.41
N SER A 115 -15.74 6.72 -12.73
CA SER A 115 -15.50 5.41 -13.34
C SER A 115 -14.07 4.92 -13.02
N SER A 116 -13.79 3.64 -13.31
CA SER A 116 -12.45 3.08 -13.13
C SER A 116 -11.40 3.84 -13.96
N GLU A 117 -11.76 4.22 -15.18
CA GLU A 117 -10.91 4.95 -16.13
C GLU A 117 -10.65 6.39 -15.65
N GLU A 118 -11.69 7.08 -15.19
CA GLU A 118 -11.59 8.44 -14.65
C GLU A 118 -10.77 8.46 -13.36
N HIS A 119 -10.99 7.49 -12.47
CA HIS A 119 -10.21 7.34 -11.24
C HIS A 119 -8.74 7.06 -11.55
N LEU A 120 -8.44 6.19 -12.52
CA LEU A 120 -7.06 5.96 -12.97
C LEU A 120 -6.44 7.25 -13.53
N SER A 121 -7.16 7.99 -14.37
CA SER A 121 -6.68 9.26 -14.93
C SER A 121 -6.37 10.27 -13.84
N LEU A 122 -7.24 10.40 -12.83
CA LEU A 122 -7.02 11.26 -11.66
C LEU A 122 -5.76 10.87 -10.88
N ARG A 123 -5.51 9.58 -10.67
CA ARG A 123 -4.27 9.11 -10.03
C ARG A 123 -3.02 9.43 -10.86
N GLN A 124 -3.10 9.28 -12.17
CA GLN A 124 -1.96 9.57 -13.06
C GLN A 124 -1.63 11.06 -13.13
N SER A 125 -2.64 11.94 -13.05
CA SER A 125 -2.45 13.39 -13.10
C SER A 125 -2.08 14.00 -11.75
N GLU A 126 -2.69 13.56 -10.65
CA GLU A 126 -2.50 14.16 -9.33
C GLU A 126 -1.62 13.29 -8.42
N SER A 127 -2.01 12.04 -8.14
CA SER A 127 -1.30 11.18 -7.17
C SER A 127 0.14 10.90 -7.57
N LYS A 128 0.40 10.70 -8.87
CA LYS A 128 1.76 10.42 -9.39
C LYS A 128 2.76 11.52 -9.07
N LEU A 129 2.34 12.79 -9.11
CA LEU A 129 3.20 13.93 -8.78
C LEU A 129 3.59 13.90 -7.30
N ILE A 130 2.61 13.69 -6.42
CA ILE A 130 2.83 13.60 -4.96
C ILE A 130 3.75 12.42 -4.63
N VAL A 131 3.52 11.25 -5.25
CA VAL A 131 4.39 10.08 -5.05
C VAL A 131 5.82 10.38 -5.51
N GLY A 132 6.00 11.10 -6.61
CA GLY A 132 7.31 11.56 -7.08
C GLY A 132 8.01 12.52 -6.09
N GLU A 133 7.26 13.45 -5.50
CA GLU A 133 7.78 14.35 -4.45
C GLU A 133 8.21 13.59 -3.20
N ILE A 134 7.38 12.64 -2.74
CA ILE A 134 7.71 11.77 -1.61
C ILE A 134 8.96 10.94 -1.91
N PHE A 135 9.10 10.40 -3.12
CA PHE A 135 10.27 9.62 -3.53
C PHE A 135 11.55 10.43 -3.44
N SER A 136 11.54 11.63 -4.04
CA SER A 136 12.68 12.53 -4.06
C SER A 136 13.09 12.92 -2.64
N TRP A 137 12.10 13.32 -1.83
CA TRP A 137 12.32 13.68 -0.43
C TRP A 137 12.88 12.52 0.39
N MET A 138 12.33 11.31 0.23
CA MET A 138 12.79 10.11 0.94
C MET A 138 14.25 9.79 0.62
N ASN A 139 14.61 9.75 -0.67
CA ASN A 139 15.97 9.43 -1.10
C ASN A 139 17.00 10.46 -0.63
N LYS A 140 16.62 11.75 -0.59
CA LYS A 140 17.47 12.78 0.01
C LYS A 140 17.60 12.60 1.52
N ARG A 141 16.48 12.38 2.21
CA ARG A 141 16.46 12.39 3.67
C ARG A 141 17.11 11.15 4.30
N ILE A 142 17.03 10.00 3.63
CA ILE A 142 17.55 8.73 4.19
C ILE A 142 19.06 8.75 4.41
N VAL A 143 19.81 9.53 3.63
CA VAL A 143 21.26 9.68 3.79
C VAL A 143 21.67 10.74 4.83
N GLU A 144 20.74 11.61 5.22
CA GLU A 144 20.99 12.71 6.17
C GLU A 144 20.73 12.32 7.64
N VAL A 145 20.05 11.19 7.88
CA VAL A 145 19.62 10.80 9.23
C VAL A 145 20.30 9.52 9.70
N ALA A 146 20.55 9.43 11.01
CA ALA A 146 21.09 8.21 11.59
C ALA A 146 20.12 7.03 11.38
N PRO A 147 20.56 5.87 10.84
CA PRO A 147 19.68 4.75 10.51
C PRO A 147 18.85 4.22 11.69
N LYS A 148 19.41 4.26 12.90
CA LYS A 148 18.75 3.78 14.12
C LYS A 148 17.82 4.79 14.78
N SER A 149 17.79 6.04 14.31
CA SER A 149 16.84 7.06 14.78
C SER A 149 15.40 6.69 14.41
N SER A 150 14.42 7.31 15.07
CA SER A 150 13.00 7.12 14.74
C SER A 150 12.70 7.47 13.27
N MET A 151 13.28 8.56 12.77
CA MET A 151 13.21 8.96 11.36
C MET A 151 13.90 7.96 10.44
N GLY A 152 15.11 7.51 10.77
CA GLY A 152 15.85 6.51 9.99
C GLY A 152 15.06 5.22 9.82
N LYS A 153 14.48 4.70 10.91
CA LYS A 153 13.61 3.51 10.89
C LYS A 153 12.36 3.70 10.03
N ALA A 154 11.73 4.88 10.08
CA ALA A 154 10.56 5.18 9.26
C ALA A 154 10.90 5.26 7.77
N LEU A 155 12.03 5.89 7.42
CA LEU A 155 12.55 5.97 6.05
C LEU A 155 12.95 4.59 5.50
N SER A 156 13.66 3.78 6.29
CA SER A 156 13.99 2.41 5.89
C SER A 156 12.75 1.57 5.64
N TYR A 157 11.69 1.73 6.45
CA TYR A 157 10.43 1.03 6.22
C TYR A 157 9.82 1.42 4.87
N ILE A 158 9.57 2.71 4.62
CA ILE A 158 8.92 3.15 3.37
C ILE A 158 9.79 2.84 2.15
N ALA A 159 11.11 2.95 2.24
CA ALA A 159 12.03 2.55 1.16
C ALA A 159 11.93 1.06 0.83
N GLY A 160 11.85 0.19 1.84
CA GLY A 160 11.64 -1.25 1.63
C GLY A 160 10.28 -1.60 1.03
N GLN A 161 9.27 -0.75 1.21
CA GLN A 161 7.95 -0.91 0.59
C GLN A 161 7.83 -0.24 -0.77
N TRP A 162 8.79 0.61 -1.15
CA TRP A 162 8.68 1.50 -2.32
C TRP A 162 8.33 0.79 -3.64
N PRO A 163 8.90 -0.39 -3.98
CA PRO A 163 8.59 -1.06 -5.24
C PRO A 163 7.12 -1.47 -5.43
N LYS A 164 6.33 -1.44 -4.34
CA LYS A 164 4.92 -1.82 -4.32
C LYS A 164 4.00 -0.68 -3.86
N LEU A 165 4.51 0.54 -3.65
CA LEU A 165 3.72 1.72 -3.25
C LEU A 165 3.36 2.59 -4.46
#